data_AF-F3G6K0-F1
#
_entry.id   AF-F3G6K0-F1
#
_cell.length_a   1.000
_cell.length_b   1.000
_cell.length_c   1.000
_cell.angle_alpha   90.00
_cell.angle_beta   90.00
_cell.angle_gamma   90.00
#
_symmetry.space_group_name_H-M   'P 1'
#
loop_
_entity.id
_entity.type
_entity.pdbx_description
1 polymer ?
#
loop_
_entity_poly.entity_id
_entity_poly.type
_entity_poly.pdbx_seq_one_letter_code
_entity_poly.pdbx_strand_id
1 'polypeptide(L)'
;AVDDLHQATGRDLNLVVGQKHNATVGGDMHERIQGLRESITSESQRLQSPKNWVGSGTVNIFKVLCDTLDLLQEMNAEVAAHTHGPTPVPSNASAFVTKSAEAVAMGMALKGVTL
;
A
#
# COMPACT_ATOMS: atom_id res chain seq x y z
N ALA A 1 -4.50 -31.46 -22.04
CA ALA A 1 -3.79 -31.01 -20.83
C ALA A 1 -2.41 -30.54 -21.26
N VAL A 2 -1.96 -29.39 -20.78
CA VAL A 2 -0.53 -29.06 -20.85
C VAL A 2 0.08 -29.82 -19.67
N ASP A 3 1.00 -30.72 -19.95
CA ASP A 3 1.78 -31.45 -18.94
C ASP A 3 2.82 -30.50 -18.32
N ASP A 4 3.71 -31.00 -17.46
CA ASP A 4 4.73 -30.16 -16.81
C ASP A 4 5.73 -29.56 -17.82
N LEU A 5 5.86 -28.23 -17.81
CA LEU A 5 6.92 -27.50 -18.52
C LEU A 5 7.94 -26.97 -17.50
N HIS A 6 9.17 -27.47 -17.59
CA HIS A 6 10.30 -26.96 -16.81
C HIS A 6 11.27 -26.18 -17.70
N GLN A 7 11.65 -24.97 -17.28
CA GLN A 7 12.69 -24.17 -17.92
C GLN A 7 13.77 -23.85 -16.89
N ALA A 8 15.01 -24.25 -17.18
CA ALA A 8 16.18 -23.97 -16.36
C ALA A 8 17.36 -23.55 -17.25
N THR A 9 18.11 -22.53 -16.86
CA THR A 9 19.33 -22.09 -17.54
C THR A 9 20.51 -22.12 -16.56
N GLY A 10 21.71 -22.43 -17.05
CA GLY A 10 22.91 -22.57 -16.21
C GLY A 10 23.72 -21.29 -16.00
N ARG A 11 23.47 -20.24 -16.80
CA ARG A 11 24.18 -18.95 -16.69
C ARG A 11 23.20 -17.79 -16.81
N ASP A 12 22.64 -17.59 -18.01
CA ASP A 12 21.78 -16.44 -18.30
C ASP A 12 20.46 -16.88 -18.96
N LEU A 13 19.38 -16.18 -18.63
CA LEU A 13 18.13 -16.20 -19.39
C LEU A 13 17.80 -14.78 -19.82
N ASN A 14 17.86 -14.50 -21.12
CA ASN A 14 17.47 -13.21 -21.68
C ASN A 14 16.15 -13.40 -22.44
N LEU A 15 15.08 -12.77 -21.95
CA LEU A 15 13.77 -12.75 -22.61
C LEU A 15 13.50 -11.34 -23.15
N VAL A 16 13.33 -11.23 -24.46
CA VAL A 16 13.00 -9.97 -25.13
C VAL A 16 11.68 -10.14 -25.87
N VAL A 17 10.75 -9.19 -25.65
CA VAL A 17 9.42 -9.22 -26.25
C VAL A 17 9.18 -7.91 -26.98
N GLY A 18 9.00 -7.96 -28.30
CA GLY A 18 8.92 -6.76 -29.15
C GLY A 18 7.58 -6.02 -29.14
N GLN A 19 6.53 -6.61 -28.55
CA GLN A 19 5.22 -5.95 -28.44
C GLN A 19 4.58 -6.16 -27.07
N LYS A 20 4.10 -7.38 -26.77
CA LYS A 20 3.34 -7.66 -25.54
C LYS A 20 3.72 -8.99 -24.94
N HIS A 21 4.07 -8.97 -23.65
CA HIS A 21 4.23 -10.17 -22.83
C HIS A 21 3.00 -10.35 -21.94
N ASN A 22 2.28 -11.47 -22.08
CA ASN A 22 1.21 -11.86 -21.18
C ASN A 22 1.64 -13.11 -20.43
N ALA A 23 1.54 -13.09 -19.10
CA ALA A 23 1.77 -14.25 -18.25
C ALA A 23 0.56 -14.45 -17.33
N THR A 24 0.03 -15.67 -17.30
CA THR A 24 -1.06 -16.09 -16.42
C THR A 24 -0.60 -17.32 -15.65
N VAL A 25 -0.70 -17.28 -14.32
CA VAL A 25 -0.40 -18.41 -13.43
C VAL A 25 -1.72 -18.89 -12.82
N GLY A 26 -2.02 -20.18 -12.95
CA GLY A 26 -3.26 -20.77 -12.43
C GLY A 26 -3.27 -20.99 -10.91
N GLY A 27 -2.08 -21.03 -10.30
CA GLY A 27 -1.88 -21.11 -8.84
C GLY A 27 -0.99 -19.97 -8.35
N ASP A 28 -0.07 -20.27 -7.44
CA ASP A 28 0.81 -19.26 -6.83
C ASP A 28 2.03 -18.93 -7.71
N MET A 29 2.38 -17.64 -7.79
CA MET A 29 3.64 -17.18 -8.37
C MET A 29 4.63 -16.88 -7.24
N HIS A 30 5.76 -17.58 -7.20
CA HIS A 30 6.85 -17.33 -6.26
C HIS A 30 8.09 -16.81 -6.98
N GLU A 31 8.46 -15.56 -6.71
CA GLU A 31 9.68 -14.95 -7.24
C GLU A 31 10.74 -14.88 -6.13
N ARG A 32 11.89 -15.53 -6.35
CA ARG A 32 13.04 -15.49 -5.43
C ARG A 32 14.22 -14.86 -6.14
N ILE A 33 14.59 -13.65 -5.75
CA ILE A 33 15.61 -12.85 -6.40
C ILE A 33 16.70 -12.57 -5.37
N GLN A 34 17.92 -13.06 -5.61
CA GLN A 34 19.06 -12.81 -4.71
C GLN A 34 19.68 -11.42 -4.93
N GLY A 35 19.65 -10.95 -6.18
CA GLY A 35 20.16 -9.64 -6.57
C GLY A 35 19.06 -8.58 -6.58
N LEU A 36 19.11 -7.73 -7.59
CA LEU A 36 18.19 -6.61 -7.78
C LEU A 36 16.96 -7.04 -8.61
N ARG A 37 15.79 -6.57 -8.21
CA ARG A 37 14.60 -6.51 -9.05
C ARG A 37 14.36 -5.07 -9.49
N GLU A 38 14.43 -4.81 -10.79
CA GLU A 38 14.02 -3.53 -11.37
C GLU A 38 12.77 -3.73 -12.22
N SER A 39 11.79 -2.84 -12.02
CA SER A 39 10.56 -2.77 -12.82
C SER A 39 10.42 -1.34 -13.34
N ILE A 40 10.93 -1.10 -14.54
CA ILE A 40 10.99 0.25 -15.14
C ILE A 40 9.90 0.34 -16.22
N THR A 41 9.00 1.30 -16.08
CA THR A 41 7.88 1.53 -17.02
C THR A 41 7.88 2.99 -17.48
N SER A 42 7.60 3.26 -18.75
CA SER A 42 7.50 4.63 -19.28
C SER A 42 6.17 5.33 -18.96
N GLU A 43 5.13 4.55 -18.66
CA GLU A 43 3.77 5.07 -18.44
C GLU A 43 3.29 4.83 -17.01
N SER A 44 2.98 3.57 -16.66
CA SER A 44 2.47 3.24 -15.33
C SER A 44 2.81 1.81 -14.91
N GLN A 45 2.87 1.62 -13.60
CA GLN A 45 2.94 0.31 -12.96
C GLN A 45 1.70 0.13 -12.08
N ARG A 46 1.00 -1.00 -12.24
CA ARG A 46 -0.20 -1.33 -11.46
C ARG A 46 0.00 -2.66 -10.75
N LEU A 47 -0.08 -2.62 -9.42
CA LEU A 47 -0.14 -3.79 -8.55
C LEU A 47 -1.50 -3.78 -7.87
N GLN A 48 -2.30 -4.82 -8.09
CA GLN A 48 -3.66 -4.90 -7.57
C GLN A 48 -3.93 -6.27 -6.96
N SER A 49 -4.36 -6.24 -5.70
CA SER A 49 -4.81 -7.40 -4.94
C SER A 49 -5.93 -6.99 -3.98
N PRO A 50 -6.86 -7.90 -3.61
CA PRO A 50 -7.79 -7.65 -2.51
C PRO A 50 -7.07 -7.31 -1.19
N LYS A 51 -5.88 -7.86 -0.97
CA LYS A 51 -5.04 -7.64 0.21
C LYS A 51 -3.58 -7.45 -0.21
N ASN A 52 -2.95 -6.38 0.26
CA ASN A 52 -1.62 -5.96 -0.19
C ASN A 52 -0.65 -5.90 0.99
N TRP A 53 0.58 -6.37 0.71
CA TRP A 53 1.74 -6.25 1.59
C TRP A 53 2.91 -5.72 0.77
N VAL A 54 3.46 -4.59 1.19
CA VAL A 54 4.69 -4.04 0.59
C VAL A 54 5.60 -3.61 1.73
N GLY A 55 6.76 -4.25 1.86
CA GLY A 55 7.73 -3.96 2.91
C GLY A 55 8.60 -5.16 3.23
N SER A 56 9.03 -5.27 4.49
CA SER A 56 9.88 -6.36 4.98
C SER A 56 9.06 -7.49 5.59
N GLY A 57 9.69 -8.47 6.26
CA GLY A 57 8.95 -9.51 7.00
C GLY A 57 8.21 -8.99 8.24
N THR A 58 8.57 -7.80 8.74
CA THR A 58 7.99 -7.22 9.97
C THR A 58 7.34 -5.86 9.77
N VAL A 59 7.60 -5.19 8.64
CA VAL A 59 7.08 -3.85 8.34
C VAL A 59 6.28 -3.91 7.05
N ASN A 60 5.01 -3.51 7.12
CA ASN A 60 4.14 -3.30 5.96
C ASN A 60 3.84 -1.81 5.81
N ILE A 61 4.18 -1.22 4.67
CA ILE A 61 3.95 0.20 4.40
C ILE A 61 2.48 0.59 4.53
N PHE A 62 1.55 -0.29 4.14
CA PHE A 62 0.12 -0.01 4.26
C PHE A 62 -0.32 0.03 5.73
N LYS A 63 0.29 -0.81 6.58
CA LYS A 63 0.03 -0.77 8.02
C LYS A 63 0.53 0.53 8.65
N VAL A 64 1.73 0.98 8.25
CA VAL A 64 2.28 2.28 8.69
C VAL A 64 1.37 3.44 8.27
N LEU A 65 0.83 3.40 7.05
CA LEU A 65 -0.13 4.40 6.57
C LEU A 65 -1.45 4.36 7.34
N CYS A 66 -1.98 3.17 7.67
CA CYS A 66 -3.16 3.04 8.54
C CYS A 66 -2.91 3.67 9.92
N ASP A 67 -1.76 3.37 10.53
CA ASP A 67 -1.39 3.92 11.84
C ASP A 67 -1.20 5.44 11.78
N THR A 68 -0.68 5.95 10.67
CA THR A 68 -0.55 7.39 10.42
C THR A 68 -1.93 8.06 10.32
N LEU A 69 -2.90 7.43 9.65
CA LEU A 69 -4.27 7.95 9.55
C LEU A 69 -4.99 7.96 10.90
N ASP A 70 -4.75 6.94 11.74
CA ASP A 70 -5.26 6.91 13.11
C ASP A 70 -4.65 8.04 13.96
N LEU A 71 -3.33 8.26 13.87
CA LEU A 71 -2.67 9.39 14.54
C LEU A 71 -3.18 10.76 14.05
N LEU A 72 -3.46 10.90 12.74
CA LEU A 72 -4.05 12.12 12.19
C LEU A 72 -5.49 12.32 12.70
N GLN A 73 -6.26 11.26 12.87
CA GLN A 73 -7.60 11.33 13.46
C GLN A 73 -7.52 11.87 14.89
N GLU A 74 -6.66 11.29 15.71
CA GLU A 74 -6.45 11.67 17.11
C GLU A 74 -5.95 13.12 17.21
N MET A 75 -4.92 13.48 16.44
CA MET A 75 -4.37 14.82 16.39
C MET A 75 -5.44 15.87 16.05
N ASN A 76 -6.27 15.62 15.05
CA ASN A 76 -7.34 16.57 14.69
C ASN A 76 -8.40 16.68 15.79
N ALA A 77 -8.72 15.59 16.51
CA ALA A 77 -9.65 15.63 17.63
C ALA A 77 -9.08 16.46 18.81
N GLU A 78 -7.81 16.24 19.16
CA GLU A 78 -7.10 17.01 20.20
C GLU A 78 -7.03 18.50 19.84
N VAL A 79 -6.71 18.84 18.58
CA VAL A 79 -6.68 20.23 18.13
C VAL A 79 -8.07 20.86 18.13
N ALA A 80 -9.14 20.13 17.81
CA ALA A 80 -10.50 20.65 17.89
C ALA A 80 -10.92 21.00 19.33
N ALA A 81 -10.40 20.25 20.31
CA ALA A 81 -10.73 20.41 21.72
C ALA A 81 -9.74 21.30 22.50
N HIS A 82 -8.65 21.74 21.88
CA HIS A 82 -7.60 22.48 22.59
C HIS A 82 -8.11 23.83 23.12
N THR A 83 -7.68 24.22 24.32
CA THR A 83 -8.03 25.51 24.94
C THR A 83 -6.82 26.09 25.66
N HIS A 84 -6.80 27.41 25.88
CA HIS A 84 -5.79 28.09 26.70
C HIS A 84 -6.43 28.55 28.02
N GLY A 85 -6.52 27.64 28.98
CA GLY A 85 -7.18 27.91 30.27
C GLY A 85 -8.71 28.07 30.08
N PRO A 86 -9.34 29.14 30.60
CA PRO A 86 -10.80 29.30 30.53
C PRO A 86 -11.32 29.82 29.18
N THR A 87 -10.50 29.85 28.12
CA THR A 87 -10.96 30.31 26.81
C THR A 87 -11.92 29.29 26.17
N PRO A 88 -12.87 29.74 25.33
CA PRO A 88 -13.60 28.82 24.47
C PRO A 88 -12.66 27.99 23.59
N VAL A 89 -13.19 26.88 23.06
CA VAL A 89 -12.54 26.10 22.00
C VAL A 89 -12.28 26.97 20.76
N PRO A 90 -11.37 26.56 19.87
CA PRO A 90 -10.97 27.37 18.72
C PRO A 90 -12.15 27.60 17.78
N SER A 91 -12.18 28.76 17.12
CA SER A 91 -13.24 29.09 16.16
C SER A 91 -13.27 28.16 14.93
N ASN A 92 -12.19 27.39 14.69
CA ASN A 92 -12.07 26.39 13.64
C ASN A 92 -12.24 24.95 14.13
N ALA A 93 -12.70 24.72 15.37
CA ALA A 93 -12.86 23.38 15.94
C ALA A 93 -13.70 22.45 15.05
N SER A 94 -14.79 22.95 14.46
CA SER A 94 -15.65 22.19 13.55
C SER A 94 -14.91 21.69 12.30
N ALA A 95 -13.97 22.48 11.77
CA ALA A 95 -13.16 22.07 10.63
C ALA A 95 -12.22 20.91 11.00
N PHE A 96 -11.61 20.97 12.19
CA PHE A 96 -10.75 19.89 12.69
C PHE A 96 -11.53 18.61 12.99
N VAL A 97 -12.76 18.71 13.53
CA VAL A 97 -13.66 17.54 13.69
C VAL A 97 -13.94 16.89 12.33
N THR A 98 -14.23 17.68 11.30
CA THR A 98 -14.41 17.16 9.93
C THR A 98 -13.16 16.45 9.41
N LYS A 99 -11.96 16.99 9.66
CA LYS A 99 -10.69 16.34 9.27
C LYS A 99 -10.40 15.06 10.04
N SER A 100 -10.77 14.99 11.32
CA SER A 100 -10.73 13.76 12.09
C SER A 100 -11.61 12.68 11.45
N ALA A 101 -12.84 13.03 11.06
CA ALA A 101 -13.76 12.10 10.39
C ALA A 101 -13.29 11.65 9.00
N GLU A 102 -12.71 12.56 8.20
CA GLU A 102 -12.10 12.23 6.91
C GLU A 102 -10.94 11.22 7.06
N ALA A 103 -10.08 11.41 8.07
CA ALA A 103 -8.98 10.48 8.36
C ALA A 103 -9.50 9.08 8.73
N VAL A 104 -10.57 8.98 9.52
CA VAL A 104 -11.24 7.70 9.82
C VAL A 104 -11.72 7.01 8.54
N ALA A 105 -12.40 7.74 7.66
CA ALA A 105 -12.93 7.19 6.41
C ALA A 105 -11.82 6.63 5.50
N MET A 106 -10.72 7.39 5.34
CA MET A 106 -9.54 6.93 4.60
C MET A 106 -8.89 5.71 5.27
N GLY A 107 -8.77 5.73 6.59
CA GLY A 107 -8.20 4.62 7.36
C GLY A 107 -9.01 3.34 7.20
N MET A 108 -10.34 3.41 7.26
CA MET A 108 -11.21 2.24 7.03
C MET A 108 -11.04 1.65 5.64
N ALA A 109 -10.99 2.49 4.60
CA ALA A 109 -10.78 2.03 3.22
C ALA A 109 -9.43 1.31 3.07
N LEU A 110 -8.36 1.88 3.62
CA LEU A 110 -7.02 1.31 3.52
C LEU A 110 -6.86 0.01 4.33
N LYS A 111 -7.43 -0.05 5.55
CA LYS A 111 -7.50 -1.27 6.37
C LYS A 111 -8.20 -2.42 5.62
N GLY A 112 -9.21 -2.09 4.81
CA GLY A 112 -9.90 -3.04 3.94
C GLY A 112 -8.99 -3.79 2.97
N VAL A 113 -7.91 -3.17 2.50
CA VAL A 113 -6.99 -3.75 1.49
C VAL A 113 -5.59 -4.05 2.02
N THR A 114 -5.33 -3.83 3.31
CA THR A 114 -4.05 -4.15 3.95
C THR A 114 -4.04 -5.60 4.42
N LEU A 115 -2.97 -6.32 4.10
CA LEU A 115 -2.65 -7.65 4.66
C LEU A 115 -1.90 -7.51 6.00
#